data_AF-A0A0N1KUN4-F1
#
_entry.id   AF-A0A0N1KUN4-F1
#
_cell.length_a   1.000
_cell.length_b   1.000
_cell.length_c   1.000
_cell.angle_alpha   90.00
_cell.angle_beta   90.00
_cell.angle_gamma   90.00
#
_symmetry.space_group_name_H-M   'P 1'
#
loop_
_entity.id
_entity.type
_entity.pdbx_description
1 polymer ?
#
loop_
_entity_poly.entity_id
_entity_poly.type
_entity_poly.pdbx_seq_one_letter_code
_entity_poly.pdbx_strand_id
1 'polypeptide(L)'
;MNKKTTPADLFLGILALLLISVSFYQTWLGLQQIFGPASFVIALVLSLLLLFLCWMLRNAKLEGKPTGSLVGIYIFIASFCFIANFNALYTRFMKTDIYANELREINKLYTALESDVESRLSYKYNKATTQNIEIKKKQLMEQIKDPGNKGIGTRAQALISDIEKLTGQKVDLLTPVGNDYADLAERMGRQIDNIISDLSPEERTLKTDINNAASKWSKNIQELLLLPKKDKDLLSQGLIDESLAEYNKLGSRAQNVLGAEKMHFEPAASQTQEVGKIGFAFEHAVKNFGMYQFVVLAGCILLDFVIVIIILLVTSPDSGRNSGGSVFRNKRSGNTLIPNS
;
A
#
# COMPACT_ATOMS: atom_id res chain seq x y z
N MET A 1 -28.05 -5.19 -49.17
CA MET A 1 -26.70 -5.72 -49.45
C MET A 1 -26.33 -6.69 -48.33
N ASN A 2 -26.32 -7.99 -48.60
CA ASN A 2 -25.82 -9.00 -47.65
C ASN A 2 -24.29 -8.90 -47.62
N LYS A 3 -23.74 -8.11 -46.67
CA LYS A 3 -22.32 -8.18 -46.34
C LYS A 3 -22.07 -9.59 -45.80
N LYS A 4 -21.33 -10.42 -46.55
CA LYS A 4 -20.89 -11.73 -46.05
C LYS A 4 -19.97 -11.49 -44.85
N THR A 5 -20.30 -12.04 -43.70
CA THR A 5 -19.42 -12.04 -42.53
C THR A 5 -18.14 -12.80 -42.88
N THR A 6 -16.99 -12.14 -42.74
CA THR A 6 -15.70 -12.78 -42.97
C THR A 6 -15.22 -13.48 -41.69
N PRO A 7 -14.31 -14.47 -41.77
CA PRO A 7 -13.68 -15.05 -40.59
C PRO A 7 -12.96 -14.02 -39.72
N ALA A 8 -12.40 -12.96 -40.32
CA ALA A 8 -11.79 -11.84 -39.60
C ALA A 8 -12.83 -11.06 -38.77
N ASP A 9 -14.06 -10.93 -39.27
CA ASP A 9 -15.15 -10.24 -38.55
C ASP A 9 -15.62 -11.04 -37.35
N LEU A 10 -15.72 -12.36 -37.52
CA LEU A 10 -16.06 -13.26 -36.42
C LEU A 10 -14.96 -13.24 -35.35
N PHE A 11 -13.69 -13.29 -35.77
CA PHE A 11 -12.54 -13.20 -34.86
C PHE A 11 -12.53 -11.87 -34.08
N LEU A 12 -12.65 -10.73 -34.76
CA LEU A 12 -12.68 -9.41 -34.13
C LEU A 12 -13.87 -9.26 -33.19
N GLY A 13 -15.05 -9.77 -33.56
CA GLY A 13 -16.24 -9.74 -32.71
C GLY A 13 -16.07 -10.54 -31.43
N ILE A 14 -15.54 -11.77 -31.53
CA ILE A 14 -15.27 -12.62 -30.36
C ILE A 14 -14.19 -11.99 -29.48
N LEU A 15 -13.12 -11.47 -30.07
CA LEU A 15 -12.04 -10.82 -29.32
C LEU A 15 -12.54 -9.57 -28.58
N ALA A 16 -13.34 -8.73 -29.24
CA ALA A 16 -13.94 -7.55 -28.62
C ALA A 16 -14.86 -7.93 -27.46
N LEU A 17 -15.69 -8.96 -27.63
CA LEU A 17 -16.57 -9.45 -26.58
C LEU A 17 -15.77 -9.99 -25.39
N LEU A 18 -14.69 -10.72 -25.63
CA LEU A 18 -13.82 -11.23 -24.57
C LEU A 18 -13.17 -10.09 -23.78
N LEU A 19 -12.48 -9.17 -24.46
CA LEU A 19 -11.76 -8.08 -23.81
C LEU A 19 -12.70 -7.16 -23.04
N ILE A 20 -13.85 -6.81 -23.62
CA ILE A 20 -14.82 -5.93 -22.97
C ILE A 20 -15.55 -6.65 -21.83
N SER A 21 -15.77 -7.96 -21.91
CA SER A 21 -16.34 -8.72 -20.79
C SER A 21 -15.40 -8.78 -19.58
N VAL A 22 -14.09 -8.94 -19.82
CA VAL A 22 -13.09 -8.87 -18.75
C VAL A 22 -13.02 -7.43 -18.21
N SER A 23 -13.04 -6.42 -19.08
CA SER A 23 -13.09 -5.01 -18.65
C SER A 23 -14.31 -4.73 -17.80
N PHE A 24 -15.48 -5.21 -18.22
CA PHE A 24 -16.74 -5.01 -17.51
C PHE A 24 -16.62 -5.47 -16.06
N TYR A 25 -16.11 -6.68 -15.85
CA TYR A 25 -15.94 -7.23 -14.51
C TYR A 25 -14.95 -6.42 -13.67
N GLN A 26 -13.82 -6.00 -14.24
CA GLN A 26 -12.82 -5.20 -13.54
C GLN A 26 -13.34 -3.78 -13.24
N THR A 27 -14.00 -3.12 -14.19
CA THR A 27 -14.64 -1.81 -14.02
C THR A 27 -15.70 -1.88 -12.92
N TRP A 28 -16.51 -2.93 -12.88
CA TRP A 28 -17.51 -3.12 -11.83
C TRP A 28 -16.85 -3.18 -10.44
N LEU A 29 -15.85 -4.04 -10.27
CA LEU A 29 -15.11 -4.15 -8.99
C LEU A 29 -14.41 -2.83 -8.62
N GLY A 30 -13.83 -2.15 -9.60
CA GLY A 30 -13.10 -0.90 -9.41
C GLY A 30 -13.99 0.27 -8.99
N LEU A 31 -15.28 0.21 -9.31
CA LEU A 31 -16.27 1.23 -8.94
C LEU A 31 -17.06 0.88 -7.68
N GLN A 32 -16.94 -0.36 -7.17
CA GLN A 32 -17.80 -0.88 -6.12
C GLN A 32 -17.73 -0.07 -4.81
N GLN A 33 -16.56 0.43 -4.42
CA GLN A 33 -16.42 1.22 -3.19
C GLN A 33 -17.02 2.63 -3.30
N ILE A 34 -17.12 3.19 -4.50
CA ILE A 34 -17.61 4.56 -4.72
C ILE A 34 -19.12 4.55 -4.96
N PHE A 35 -19.60 3.63 -5.80
CA PHE A 35 -20.98 3.60 -6.28
C PHE A 35 -21.82 2.45 -5.70
N GLY A 36 -21.24 1.60 -4.86
CA GLY A 36 -21.96 0.49 -4.23
C GLY A 36 -22.64 -0.43 -5.26
N PRO A 37 -23.90 -0.82 -5.07
CA PRO A 37 -24.64 -1.65 -6.03
C PRO A 37 -24.78 -1.04 -7.43
N ALA A 38 -24.78 0.29 -7.55
CA ALA A 38 -24.92 0.98 -8.84
C ALA A 38 -23.69 0.78 -9.76
N SER A 39 -22.54 0.40 -9.20
CA SER A 39 -21.30 0.11 -9.93
C SER A 39 -21.51 -0.90 -11.07
N PHE A 40 -22.36 -1.92 -10.87
CA PHE A 40 -22.68 -2.92 -11.89
C PHE A 40 -23.33 -2.28 -13.12
N VAL A 41 -24.35 -1.44 -12.89
CA VAL A 41 -25.10 -0.78 -13.96
C VAL A 41 -24.21 0.19 -14.73
N ILE A 42 -23.38 0.96 -14.01
CA ILE A 42 -22.42 1.89 -14.62
C ILE A 42 -21.43 1.13 -15.50
N ALA A 43 -20.83 0.06 -14.97
CA ALA A 43 -19.88 -0.77 -15.73
C ALA A 43 -20.55 -1.38 -16.98
N LEU A 44 -21.80 -1.82 -16.88
CA LEU A 44 -22.55 -2.41 -17.99
C LEU A 44 -22.79 -1.38 -19.10
N VAL A 45 -23.25 -0.19 -18.74
CA VAL A 45 -23.48 0.90 -19.70
C VAL A 45 -22.17 1.28 -20.41
N LEU A 46 -21.08 1.47 -19.67
CA LEU A 46 -19.77 1.78 -20.25
C LEU A 46 -19.30 0.68 -21.22
N SER A 47 -19.48 -0.59 -20.84
CA SER A 47 -19.06 -1.73 -21.66
C SER A 47 -19.88 -1.86 -22.95
N LEU A 48 -21.19 -1.64 -22.88
CA LEU A 48 -22.06 -1.61 -24.06
C LEU A 48 -21.73 -0.44 -25.00
N LEU A 49 -21.41 0.73 -24.44
CA LEU A 49 -20.94 1.88 -25.22
C LEU A 49 -19.62 1.59 -25.95
N LEU A 50 -18.65 0.95 -25.27
CA LEU A 50 -17.39 0.57 -25.89
C LEU A 50 -17.58 -0.49 -27.00
N LEU A 51 -18.45 -1.48 -26.79
CA LEU A 51 -18.82 -2.47 -27.82
C LEU A 51 -19.45 -1.79 -29.04
N PHE A 52 -20.38 -0.88 -28.79
CA PHE A 52 -21.05 -0.12 -29.85
C PHE A 52 -20.04 0.74 -30.64
N LEU A 53 -19.11 1.41 -29.97
CA LEU A 53 -18.06 2.20 -30.61
C LEU A 53 -17.08 1.32 -31.41
N CYS A 54 -16.73 0.13 -30.92
CA CYS A 54 -15.92 -0.83 -31.69
C CYS A 54 -16.62 -1.21 -33.00
N TRP A 55 -17.93 -1.48 -32.94
CA TRP A 55 -18.73 -1.78 -34.13
C TRP A 55 -18.80 -0.59 -35.10
N MET A 56 -19.04 0.62 -34.58
CA MET A 56 -19.04 1.84 -35.40
C MET A 56 -17.68 2.11 -36.05
N LEU A 57 -16.59 1.98 -35.31
CA LEU A 57 -15.22 2.16 -35.81
C LEU A 57 -14.92 1.20 -36.95
N ARG A 58 -15.25 -0.08 -36.78
CA ARG A 58 -15.09 -1.09 -37.84
C ARG A 58 -15.89 -0.70 -39.09
N ASN A 59 -17.16 -0.35 -38.94
CA ASN A 59 -18.02 0.00 -40.08
C ASN A 59 -17.54 1.24 -40.81
N ALA A 60 -17.16 2.29 -40.07
CA ALA A 60 -16.57 3.51 -40.64
C ALA A 60 -15.31 3.19 -41.45
N LYS A 61 -14.45 2.31 -40.93
CA LYS A 61 -13.21 1.91 -41.59
C LYS A 61 -13.44 1.08 -42.86
N LEU A 62 -14.40 0.15 -42.84
CA LEU A 62 -14.79 -0.59 -44.04
C LEU A 62 -15.38 0.31 -45.13
N GLU A 63 -16.06 1.38 -44.73
CA GLU A 63 -16.64 2.38 -45.63
C GLU A 63 -15.63 3.46 -46.08
N GLY A 64 -14.37 3.38 -45.64
CA GLY A 64 -13.34 4.38 -45.95
C GLY A 64 -13.59 5.76 -45.33
N LYS A 65 -14.45 5.85 -44.31
CA LYS A 65 -14.75 7.09 -43.59
C LYS A 65 -13.66 7.42 -42.57
N PRO A 66 -13.43 8.71 -42.25
CA PRO A 66 -12.50 9.10 -41.21
C PRO A 66 -12.95 8.54 -39.85
N THR A 67 -12.04 7.88 -39.13
CA THR A 67 -12.32 7.25 -37.82
C THR A 67 -11.87 8.09 -36.63
N GLY A 68 -11.16 9.20 -36.85
CA GLY A 68 -10.49 9.97 -35.78
C GLY A 68 -11.43 10.45 -34.67
N SER A 69 -12.63 10.95 -35.01
CA SER A 69 -13.61 11.38 -34.00
C SER A 69 -14.13 10.23 -33.15
N LEU A 70 -14.41 9.08 -33.78
CA LEU A 70 -14.85 7.86 -33.08
C LEU A 70 -13.75 7.30 -32.16
N VAL A 71 -12.49 7.39 -32.59
CA VAL A 71 -11.33 7.00 -31.76
C VAL A 71 -11.22 7.93 -30.56
N GLY A 72 -11.39 9.25 -30.73
CA GLY A 72 -11.37 10.21 -29.64
C GLY A 72 -12.46 9.94 -28.60
N ILE A 73 -13.71 9.69 -29.05
CA ILE A 73 -14.82 9.33 -28.15
C ILE A 73 -14.54 8.02 -27.43
N TYR A 74 -14.00 7.01 -28.14
CA TYR A 74 -13.61 5.75 -27.53
C TYR A 74 -12.57 5.96 -26.42
N ILE A 75 -11.49 6.68 -26.71
CA ILE A 75 -10.41 6.94 -25.74
C ILE A 75 -10.96 7.64 -24.49
N PHE A 76 -11.86 8.61 -24.68
CA PHE A 76 -12.50 9.30 -23.57
C PHE A 76 -13.29 8.35 -22.68
N ILE A 77 -14.17 7.52 -23.24
CA ILE A 77 -14.95 6.54 -22.46
C ILE A 77 -14.04 5.47 -21.84
N ALA A 78 -13.10 4.94 -22.62
CA ALA A 78 -12.13 3.95 -22.18
C ALA A 78 -11.24 4.45 -21.05
N SER A 79 -11.01 5.77 -20.93
CA SER A 79 -10.27 6.33 -19.79
C SER A 79 -10.97 6.09 -18.45
N PHE A 80 -12.31 6.12 -18.40
CA PHE A 80 -13.06 5.80 -17.18
C PHE A 80 -12.98 4.32 -16.84
N CYS A 81 -13.10 3.45 -17.84
CA CYS A 81 -12.88 2.01 -17.68
C CYS A 81 -11.45 1.73 -17.20
N PHE A 82 -10.46 2.40 -17.77
CA PHE A 82 -9.07 2.30 -17.38
C PHE A 82 -8.83 2.67 -15.92
N ILE A 83 -9.38 3.80 -15.46
CA ILE A 83 -9.26 4.23 -14.05
C ILE A 83 -9.86 3.18 -13.11
N ALA A 84 -11.04 2.64 -13.45
CA ALA A 84 -11.70 1.64 -12.65
C ALA A 84 -10.97 0.28 -12.67
N ASN A 85 -10.57 -0.19 -13.85
CA ASN A 85 -9.78 -1.39 -14.05
C ASN A 85 -8.46 -1.32 -13.28
N PHE A 86 -7.78 -0.17 -13.35
CA PHE A 86 -6.56 0.07 -12.59
C PHE A 86 -6.83 -0.03 -11.09
N ASN A 87 -7.85 0.65 -10.57
CA ASN A 87 -8.20 0.56 -9.16
C ASN A 87 -8.47 -0.88 -8.70
N ALA A 88 -9.22 -1.66 -9.48
CA ALA A 88 -9.55 -3.05 -9.16
C ALA A 88 -8.31 -3.95 -9.15
N LEU A 89 -7.53 -3.93 -10.23
CA LEU A 89 -6.35 -4.78 -10.38
C LEU A 89 -5.26 -4.36 -9.39
N TYR A 90 -4.98 -3.07 -9.30
CA TYR A 90 -3.98 -2.53 -8.38
C TYR A 90 -4.27 -2.92 -6.95
N THR A 91 -5.48 -2.64 -6.48
CA THR A 91 -5.90 -2.97 -5.12
C THR A 91 -5.77 -4.46 -4.86
N ARG A 92 -6.19 -5.31 -5.80
CA ARG A 92 -6.13 -6.77 -5.64
C ARG A 92 -4.69 -7.31 -5.59
N PHE A 93 -3.80 -6.79 -6.42
CA PHE A 93 -2.41 -7.26 -6.45
C PHE A 93 -1.58 -6.72 -5.29
N MET A 94 -1.79 -5.45 -4.93
CA MET A 94 -1.00 -4.73 -3.93
C MET A 94 -1.55 -4.84 -2.51
N LYS A 95 -2.75 -5.41 -2.29
CA LYS A 95 -3.40 -5.50 -0.97
C LYS A 95 -2.46 -5.93 0.15
N THR A 96 -1.80 -7.07 -0.05
CA THR A 96 -0.90 -7.66 0.95
C THR A 96 0.30 -6.78 1.22
N ASP A 97 0.85 -6.14 0.19
CA ASP A 97 2.02 -5.27 0.34
C ASP A 97 1.64 -3.98 1.06
N ILE A 98 0.48 -3.40 0.74
CA ILE A 98 -0.09 -2.23 1.45
C ILE A 98 -0.25 -2.57 2.93
N TYR A 99 -0.89 -3.70 3.24
CA TYR A 99 -1.10 -4.14 4.62
C TYR A 99 0.20 -4.42 5.35
N ALA A 100 1.14 -5.12 4.72
CA ALA A 100 2.43 -5.40 5.31
C ALA A 100 3.26 -4.12 5.56
N ASN A 101 3.15 -3.13 4.68
CA ASN A 101 3.82 -1.84 4.87
C ASN A 101 3.21 -1.07 6.03
N GLU A 102 1.88 -0.98 6.10
CA GLU A 102 1.21 -0.28 7.20
C GLU A 102 1.48 -0.93 8.56
N LEU A 103 1.47 -2.26 8.64
CA LEU A 103 1.88 -2.98 9.85
C LEU A 103 3.31 -2.63 10.29
N ARG A 104 4.25 -2.49 9.34
CA ARG A 104 5.62 -2.05 9.65
C ARG A 104 5.68 -0.59 10.07
N GLU A 105 4.84 0.27 9.51
CA GLU A 105 4.73 1.67 9.93
C GLU A 105 4.19 1.78 11.35
N ILE A 106 3.20 0.97 11.74
CA ILE A 106 2.70 0.92 13.12
C ILE A 106 3.81 0.59 14.11
N ASN A 107 4.68 -0.38 13.79
CA ASN A 107 5.85 -0.66 14.63
C ASN A 107 6.78 0.56 14.79
N LYS A 108 6.99 1.32 13.71
CA LYS A 108 7.76 2.57 13.76
C LYS A 108 7.06 3.63 14.60
N LEU A 109 5.74 3.75 14.50
CA LEU A 109 4.94 4.67 15.31
C LEU A 109 5.07 4.36 16.81
N TYR A 110 4.94 3.10 17.22
CA TYR A 110 5.16 2.70 18.61
C TYR A 110 6.59 2.98 19.09
N THR A 111 7.59 2.68 18.28
CA THR A 111 9.00 2.96 18.61
C THR A 111 9.25 4.47 18.76
N ALA A 112 8.65 5.27 17.87
CA ALA A 112 8.74 6.73 17.94
C ALA A 112 8.04 7.29 19.17
N LEU A 113 6.85 6.77 19.51
CA LEU A 113 6.09 7.17 20.69
C LEU A 113 6.84 6.82 21.99
N GLU A 114 7.40 5.60 22.09
CA GLU A 114 8.26 5.18 23.21
C GLU A 114 9.43 6.15 23.35
N SER A 115 10.18 6.38 22.28
CA SER A 115 11.35 7.27 22.30
C SER A 115 11.00 8.73 22.63
N ASP A 116 9.87 9.24 22.13
CA ASP A 116 9.45 10.62 22.34
C ASP A 116 9.03 10.83 23.80
N VAL A 117 8.18 9.95 24.33
CA VAL A 117 7.75 9.97 25.72
C VAL A 117 8.95 9.83 26.64
N GLU A 118 9.80 8.82 26.43
CA GLU A 118 10.99 8.61 27.25
C GLU A 118 11.93 9.82 27.24
N SER A 119 12.01 10.59 26.16
CA SER A 119 12.86 11.77 26.11
C SER A 119 12.33 12.98 26.91
N ARG A 120 11.03 13.00 27.23
CA ARG A 120 10.33 14.10 27.89
C ARG A 120 9.99 13.82 29.36
N LEU A 121 10.16 12.57 29.79
CA LEU A 121 10.01 12.14 31.17
C LEU A 121 11.06 12.80 32.09
N SER A 122 10.65 13.17 33.30
CA SER A 122 11.50 13.86 34.27
C SER A 122 12.36 12.86 35.05
N TYR A 123 13.63 12.73 34.67
CA TYR A 123 14.58 11.86 35.36
C TYR A 123 15.47 12.64 36.33
N LYS A 124 15.87 11.97 37.42
CA LYS A 124 16.85 12.50 38.39
C LYS A 124 18.21 12.82 37.78
N TYR A 125 18.54 12.11 36.70
CA TYR A 125 19.82 12.18 36.02
C TYR A 125 19.65 12.72 34.60
N ASN A 126 20.73 13.27 34.04
CA ASN A 126 20.72 13.77 32.66
C ASN A 126 20.43 12.64 31.64
N LYS A 127 19.99 13.01 30.44
CA LYS A 127 19.56 12.08 29.39
C LYS A 127 20.59 10.98 29.05
N ALA A 128 21.87 11.32 28.96
CA ALA A 128 22.93 10.37 28.61
C ALA A 128 23.14 9.34 29.73
N THR A 129 23.15 9.78 30.99
CA THR A 129 23.25 8.89 32.15
C THR A 129 22.02 7.99 32.25
N THR A 130 20.82 8.54 32.08
CA THR A 130 19.57 7.77 32.11
C THR A 130 19.53 6.70 31.03
N GLN A 131 19.89 7.04 29.78
CA GLN A 131 19.96 6.05 28.70
C GLN A 131 20.97 4.93 28.97
N ASN A 132 22.15 5.27 29.51
CA ASN A 132 23.15 4.27 29.89
C ASN A 132 22.64 3.33 30.98
N ILE A 133 21.90 3.86 31.97
CA ILE A 133 21.29 3.04 33.02
C ILE A 133 20.18 2.15 32.44
N GLU A 134 19.34 2.67 31.53
CA GLU A 134 18.30 1.90 30.86
C GLU A 134 18.86 0.74 30.02
N ILE A 135 19.94 0.98 29.26
CA ILE A 135 20.64 -0.08 28.51
C ILE A 135 21.17 -1.16 29.47
N LYS A 136 21.85 -0.75 30.54
CA LYS A 136 22.39 -1.68 31.55
C LYS A 136 21.28 -2.43 32.29
N LYS A 137 20.13 -1.79 32.54
CA LYS A 137 18.93 -2.41 33.12
C LYS A 137 18.39 -3.50 32.20
N LYS A 138 18.19 -3.21 30.90
CA LYS A 138 17.75 -4.21 29.92
C LYS A 138 18.71 -5.40 29.87
N GLN A 139 20.01 -5.15 29.81
CA GLN A 139 21.04 -6.19 29.87
C GLN A 139 20.98 -7.00 31.17
N LEU A 140 20.79 -6.36 32.32
CA LEU A 140 20.66 -7.04 33.61
C LEU A 140 19.45 -7.97 33.61
N MET A 141 18.30 -7.49 33.15
CA MET A 141 17.07 -8.27 33.09
C MET A 141 17.20 -9.50 32.18
N GLU A 142 17.92 -9.38 31.05
CA GLU A 142 18.22 -10.50 30.17
C GLU A 142 19.15 -11.51 30.82
N GLN A 143 20.21 -11.05 31.49
CA GLN A 143 21.16 -11.91 32.19
C GLN A 143 20.49 -12.72 33.31
N ILE A 144 19.56 -12.12 34.06
CA ILE A 144 18.82 -12.83 35.12
C ILE A 144 17.96 -13.97 34.55
N LYS A 145 17.41 -13.77 33.34
CA LYS A 145 16.53 -14.73 32.65
C LYS A 145 17.29 -15.79 31.84
N ASP A 146 18.62 -15.66 31.70
CA ASP A 146 19.43 -16.57 30.89
C ASP A 146 19.29 -18.02 31.40
N PRO A 147 18.79 -18.96 30.56
CA PRO A 147 18.64 -20.36 30.94
C PRO A 147 19.95 -21.03 31.38
N GLY A 148 21.09 -20.58 30.86
CA GLY A 148 22.41 -21.11 31.16
C GLY A 148 23.06 -20.52 32.43
N ASN A 149 22.56 -19.39 32.92
CA ASN A 149 23.09 -18.68 34.09
C ASN A 149 21.97 -17.98 34.88
N LYS A 150 20.99 -18.76 35.36
CA LYS A 150 19.80 -18.22 36.02
C LYS A 150 20.13 -17.44 37.30
N GLY A 151 19.48 -16.29 37.48
CA GLY A 151 19.60 -15.47 38.68
C GLY A 151 20.71 -14.43 38.62
N ILE A 152 21.12 -13.93 39.78
CA ILE A 152 22.09 -12.83 39.88
C ILE A 152 23.52 -13.39 39.91
N GLY A 153 24.03 -13.79 38.74
CA GLY A 153 25.43 -14.23 38.56
C GLY A 153 26.44 -13.06 38.55
N THR A 154 27.71 -13.38 38.34
CA THR A 154 28.83 -12.39 38.34
C THR A 154 28.63 -11.24 37.35
N ARG A 155 28.08 -11.54 36.16
CA ARG A 155 27.79 -10.53 35.14
C ARG A 155 26.62 -9.61 35.51
N ALA A 156 25.58 -10.16 36.15
CA ALA A 156 24.48 -9.38 36.70
C ALA A 156 24.97 -8.47 37.84
N GLN A 157 25.83 -8.98 38.74
CA GLN A 157 26.45 -8.16 39.80
C GLN A 157 27.33 -7.04 39.24
N ALA A 158 28.08 -7.28 38.16
CA ALA A 158 28.87 -6.24 37.50
C ALA A 158 27.98 -5.14 36.90
N LEU A 159 26.87 -5.52 36.24
CA LEU A 159 25.89 -4.56 35.72
C LEU A 159 25.25 -3.74 36.84
N ILE A 160 24.92 -4.38 37.98
CA ILE A 160 24.42 -3.69 39.18
C ILE A 160 25.46 -2.68 39.68
N SER A 161 26.71 -3.09 39.86
CA SER A 161 27.78 -2.19 40.33
C SER A 161 28.00 -1.00 39.39
N ASP A 162 27.89 -1.20 38.08
CA ASP A 162 27.97 -0.11 37.12
C ASP A 162 26.79 0.86 37.24
N ILE A 163 25.58 0.35 37.48
CA ILE A 163 24.40 1.18 37.74
C ILE A 163 24.59 1.97 39.03
N GLU A 164 25.04 1.33 40.12
CA GLU A 164 25.32 2.00 41.41
C GLU A 164 26.35 3.12 41.28
N LYS A 165 27.38 2.96 40.43
CA LYS A 165 28.36 4.02 40.14
C LYS A 165 27.74 5.20 39.39
N LEU A 166 26.82 4.93 38.47
CA LEU A 166 26.15 5.96 37.68
C LEU A 166 25.10 6.70 38.50
N THR A 167 24.43 6.03 39.44
CA THR A 167 23.37 6.60 40.27
C THR A 167 23.87 7.16 41.60
N GLY A 168 24.99 6.65 42.12
CA GLY A 168 25.45 6.92 43.48
C GLY A 168 24.57 6.29 44.57
N GLN A 169 23.64 5.40 44.20
CA GLN A 169 22.72 4.70 45.10
C GLN A 169 22.93 3.20 45.02
N LYS A 170 22.83 2.51 46.16
CA LYS A 170 22.90 1.05 46.21
C LYS A 170 21.63 0.41 45.68
N VAL A 171 21.78 -0.69 44.95
CA VAL A 171 20.68 -1.54 44.48
C VAL A 171 20.60 -2.75 45.41
N ASP A 172 19.44 -2.99 46.01
CA ASP A 172 19.26 -4.17 46.86
C ASP A 172 19.23 -5.44 46.01
N LEU A 173 19.95 -6.46 46.46
CA LEU A 173 19.98 -7.76 45.79
C LEU A 173 18.74 -8.57 46.18
N LEU A 174 17.77 -8.64 45.27
CA LEU A 174 16.55 -9.41 45.47
C LEU A 174 16.80 -10.91 45.19
N THR A 175 16.01 -11.76 45.85
CA THR A 175 16.01 -13.21 45.63
C THR A 175 14.75 -13.65 44.85
N PRO A 176 14.86 -14.71 44.03
CA PRO A 176 13.70 -15.21 43.28
C PRO A 176 12.63 -15.74 44.23
N VAL A 177 11.35 -15.50 43.89
CA VAL A 177 10.23 -16.15 44.58
C VAL A 177 10.03 -17.52 43.91
N GLY A 178 10.43 -18.59 44.60
CA GLY A 178 10.47 -19.92 44.00
C GLY A 178 11.51 -20.01 42.87
N ASN A 179 11.11 -20.52 41.69
CA ASN A 179 11.97 -20.68 40.52
C ASN A 179 11.65 -19.67 39.40
N ASP A 180 10.97 -18.58 39.73
CA ASP A 180 10.52 -17.56 38.78
C ASP A 180 11.57 -16.44 38.62
N TYR A 181 12.51 -16.67 37.70
CA TYR A 181 13.55 -15.70 37.35
C TYR A 181 13.03 -14.58 36.44
N ALA A 182 11.87 -14.76 35.80
CA ALA A 182 11.26 -13.71 35.01
C ALA A 182 10.69 -12.61 35.92
N ASP A 183 9.99 -13.02 36.99
CA ASP A 183 9.54 -12.13 38.07
C ASP A 183 10.72 -11.42 38.74
N LEU A 184 11.80 -12.16 39.08
CA LEU A 184 12.99 -11.55 39.68
C LEU A 184 13.58 -10.44 38.80
N ALA A 185 13.74 -10.70 37.51
CA ALA A 185 14.26 -9.72 36.57
C ALA A 185 13.36 -8.48 36.49
N GLU A 186 12.04 -8.66 36.51
CA GLU A 186 11.09 -7.56 36.50
C GLU A 186 11.16 -6.73 37.78
N ARG A 187 11.22 -7.36 38.96
CA ARG A 187 11.36 -6.67 40.25
C ARG A 187 12.68 -5.91 40.35
N MET A 188 13.80 -6.49 39.91
CA MET A 188 15.10 -5.81 39.82
C MET A 188 15.04 -4.61 38.87
N GLY A 189 14.42 -4.76 37.70
CA GLY A 189 14.21 -3.67 36.76
C GLY A 189 13.42 -2.51 37.38
N ARG A 190 12.32 -2.81 38.09
CA ARG A 190 11.49 -1.81 38.79
C ARG A 190 12.27 -1.08 39.89
N GLN A 191 13.17 -1.76 40.59
CA GLN A 191 14.02 -1.12 41.60
C GLN A 191 14.97 -0.10 40.96
N ILE A 192 15.60 -0.45 39.84
CA ILE A 192 16.46 0.48 39.10
C ILE A 192 15.64 1.66 38.59
N ASP A 193 14.42 1.40 38.09
CA ASP A 193 13.49 2.47 37.70
C ASP A 193 13.18 3.41 38.87
N ASN A 194 12.97 2.91 40.08
CA ASN A 194 12.78 3.75 41.28
C ASN A 194 13.99 4.66 41.58
N ILE A 195 15.19 4.14 41.37
CA ILE A 195 16.43 4.86 41.66
C ILE A 195 16.60 6.04 40.68
N ILE A 196 16.29 5.85 39.40
CA ILE A 196 16.50 6.88 38.36
C ILE A 196 15.31 7.83 38.13
N SER A 197 14.15 7.45 38.64
CA SER A 197 12.88 8.14 38.40
C SER A 197 12.61 9.20 39.47
N ASP A 198 12.38 10.44 39.04
CA ASP A 198 11.53 11.43 39.74
C ASP A 198 10.10 11.44 39.14
N LEU A 199 9.78 10.42 38.34
CA LEU A 199 8.51 10.31 37.64
C LEU A 199 7.35 10.21 38.62
N SER A 200 6.26 10.92 38.28
CA SER A 200 4.99 10.73 38.95
C SER A 200 4.48 9.28 38.74
N PRO A 201 3.59 8.77 39.62
CA PRO A 201 2.94 7.49 39.39
C PRO A 201 2.27 7.37 38.00
N GLU A 202 1.74 8.49 37.49
CA GLU A 202 1.09 8.58 36.18
C GLU A 202 2.10 8.47 35.03
N GLU A 203 3.25 9.12 35.14
CA GLU A 203 4.35 9.04 34.18
C GLU A 203 4.96 7.62 34.14
N ARG A 204 5.11 6.97 35.30
CA ARG A 204 5.63 5.59 35.36
C ARG A 204 4.66 4.59 34.74
N THR A 205 3.37 4.71 35.04
CA THR A 205 2.35 3.83 34.46
C THR A 205 2.25 4.04 32.95
N LEU A 206 2.30 5.28 32.48
CA LEU A 206 2.37 5.61 31.06
C LEU A 206 3.55 4.94 30.36
N LYS A 207 4.77 5.09 30.90
CA LYS A 207 5.97 4.44 30.34
C LYS A 207 5.81 2.93 30.23
N THR A 208 5.32 2.30 31.30
CA THR A 208 5.12 0.85 31.37
C THR A 208 4.08 0.39 30.33
N ASP A 209 2.96 1.09 30.23
CA ASP A 209 1.88 0.75 29.30
C ASP A 209 2.32 0.90 27.83
N ILE A 210 3.07 1.95 27.50
CA ILE A 210 3.63 2.15 26.16
C ILE A 210 4.62 1.03 25.81
N ASN A 211 5.55 0.70 26.71
CA ASN A 211 6.55 -0.33 26.46
C ASN A 211 5.91 -1.72 26.31
N ASN A 212 4.89 -2.02 27.11
CA ASN A 212 4.12 -3.26 27.00
C ASN A 212 3.35 -3.33 25.68
N ALA A 213 2.70 -2.23 25.28
CA ALA A 213 1.98 -2.15 24.01
C ALA A 213 2.93 -2.28 22.81
N ALA A 214 4.06 -1.57 22.82
CA ALA A 214 5.09 -1.66 21.77
C ALA A 214 5.61 -3.09 21.62
N SER A 215 5.90 -3.78 22.73
CA SER A 215 6.33 -5.18 22.71
C SER A 215 5.22 -6.13 22.22
N LYS A 216 3.99 -5.96 22.71
CA LYS A 216 2.82 -6.77 22.30
C LYS A 216 2.60 -6.64 20.80
N TRP A 217 2.52 -5.41 20.28
CA TRP A 217 2.22 -5.16 18.88
C TRP A 217 3.38 -5.54 17.96
N SER A 218 4.63 -5.29 18.36
CA SER A 218 5.80 -5.76 17.61
C SER A 218 5.78 -7.28 17.41
N LYS A 219 5.47 -8.04 18.45
CA LYS A 219 5.34 -9.50 18.36
C LYS A 219 4.17 -9.91 17.46
N ASN A 220 2.98 -9.37 17.70
CA ASN A 220 1.78 -9.70 16.92
C ASN A 220 1.96 -9.37 15.43
N ILE A 221 2.57 -8.23 15.11
CA ILE A 221 2.87 -7.80 13.75
C ILE A 221 3.87 -8.77 13.10
N GLN A 222 4.93 -9.14 13.80
CA GLN A 222 5.91 -10.10 13.25
C GLN A 222 5.28 -11.47 12.97
N GLU A 223 4.49 -11.99 13.91
CA GLU A 223 3.75 -13.24 13.73
C GLU A 223 2.83 -13.18 12.51
N LEU A 224 2.08 -12.08 12.35
CA LEU A 224 1.19 -11.88 11.21
C LEU A 224 1.95 -11.73 9.88
N LEU A 225 3.10 -11.06 9.87
CA LEU A 225 3.93 -10.90 8.67
C LEU A 225 4.51 -12.23 8.17
N LEU A 226 4.64 -13.25 9.03
CA LEU A 226 5.08 -14.59 8.68
C LEU A 226 3.96 -15.48 8.11
N LEU A 227 2.70 -15.08 8.24
CA LEU A 227 1.57 -15.85 7.72
C LEU A 227 1.51 -15.88 6.19
N PRO A 228 0.90 -16.92 5.60
CA PRO A 228 0.58 -16.97 4.17
C PRO A 228 -0.26 -15.77 3.72
N LYS A 229 -0.17 -15.41 2.44
CA LYS A 229 -0.83 -14.23 1.84
C LYS A 229 -2.32 -14.12 2.19
N LYS A 230 -3.05 -15.23 2.08
CA LYS A 230 -4.50 -15.28 2.32
C LYS A 230 -4.88 -14.92 3.76
N ASP A 231 -4.18 -15.53 4.73
CA ASP A 231 -4.48 -15.33 6.15
C ASP A 231 -4.03 -13.95 6.62
N LYS A 232 -2.91 -13.47 6.07
CA LYS A 232 -2.43 -12.10 6.27
C LYS A 232 -3.48 -11.09 5.82
N ASP A 233 -4.01 -11.21 4.61
CA ASP A 233 -5.01 -10.26 4.09
C ASP A 233 -6.33 -10.27 4.89
N LEU A 234 -6.69 -11.40 5.50
CA LEU A 234 -7.91 -11.55 6.30
C LEU A 234 -7.77 -10.90 7.69
N LEU A 235 -6.60 -11.08 8.31
CA LEU A 235 -6.37 -10.68 9.70
C LEU A 235 -5.75 -9.29 9.84
N SER A 236 -5.05 -8.79 8.80
CA SER A 236 -4.32 -7.52 8.87
C SER A 236 -5.20 -6.34 9.25
N GLN A 237 -6.39 -6.22 8.64
CA GLN A 237 -7.24 -5.05 8.85
C GLN A 237 -7.68 -4.92 10.33
N GLY A 238 -8.16 -6.01 10.94
CA GLY A 238 -8.55 -6.00 12.35
C GLY A 238 -7.38 -5.67 13.28
N LEU A 239 -6.19 -6.21 12.99
CA LEU A 239 -4.98 -5.95 13.77
C LEU A 239 -4.53 -4.49 13.64
N ILE A 240 -4.57 -3.93 12.43
CA ILE A 240 -4.24 -2.53 12.15
C ILE A 240 -5.20 -1.61 12.91
N ASP A 241 -6.50 -1.86 12.83
CA ASP A 241 -7.50 -1.04 13.52
C ASP A 241 -7.35 -1.12 15.06
N GLU A 242 -7.13 -2.32 15.62
CA GLU A 242 -6.94 -2.51 17.07
C GLU A 242 -5.65 -1.84 17.57
N SER A 243 -4.54 -2.02 16.84
CA SER A 243 -3.24 -1.44 17.21
C SER A 243 -3.23 0.07 17.08
N LEU A 244 -3.83 0.65 16.03
CA LEU A 244 -3.96 2.11 15.89
C LEU A 244 -4.88 2.71 16.96
N ALA A 245 -5.96 2.02 17.34
CA ALA A 245 -6.82 2.47 18.43
C ALA A 245 -6.07 2.52 19.77
N GLU A 246 -5.30 1.48 20.09
CA GLU A 246 -4.47 1.44 21.30
C GLU A 246 -3.35 2.48 21.24
N TYR A 247 -2.70 2.65 20.09
CA TYR A 247 -1.69 3.69 19.84
C TYR A 247 -2.23 5.09 20.09
N ASN A 248 -3.37 5.43 19.48
CA ASN A 248 -4.00 6.74 19.63
C ASN A 248 -4.44 7.03 21.07
N LYS A 249 -4.95 6.00 21.77
CA LYS A 249 -5.28 6.10 23.19
C LYS A 249 -4.04 6.41 24.04
N LEU A 250 -2.93 5.71 23.79
CA LEU A 250 -1.68 5.89 24.54
C LEU A 250 -1.03 7.25 24.24
N GLY A 251 -0.99 7.67 22.97
CA GLY A 251 -0.47 8.98 22.59
C GLY A 251 -1.30 10.13 23.18
N SER A 252 -2.63 10.03 23.16
CA SER A 252 -3.50 11.03 23.79
C SER A 252 -3.28 11.09 25.31
N ARG A 253 -3.11 9.93 25.97
CA ARG A 253 -2.77 9.87 27.39
C ARG A 253 -1.38 10.47 27.65
N ALA A 254 -0.41 10.23 26.78
CA ALA A 254 0.93 10.80 26.90
C ALA A 254 0.92 12.33 26.86
N GLN A 255 0.18 12.92 25.92
CA GLN A 255 -0.02 14.37 25.86
C GLN A 255 -0.70 14.91 27.12
N ASN A 256 -1.68 14.19 27.68
CA ASN A 256 -2.36 14.63 28.90
C ASN A 256 -1.46 14.57 30.15
N VAL A 257 -0.65 13.51 30.29
CA VAL A 257 0.24 13.29 31.44
C VAL A 257 1.46 14.21 31.39
N LEU A 258 2.06 14.39 30.22
CA LEU A 258 3.26 15.23 30.04
C LEU A 258 2.91 16.72 29.87
N GLY A 259 1.68 17.03 29.48
CA GLY A 259 1.21 18.37 29.16
C GLY A 259 1.43 18.74 27.69
N ALA A 260 0.46 19.45 27.11
CA ALA A 260 0.46 19.85 25.70
C ALA A 260 1.64 20.76 25.30
N GLU A 261 2.23 21.48 26.27
CA GLU A 261 3.44 22.29 26.04
C GLU A 261 4.68 21.41 25.82
N LYS A 262 4.70 20.22 26.45
CA LYS A 262 5.81 19.28 26.32
C LYS A 262 5.59 18.30 25.20
N MET A 263 4.36 17.93 24.82
CA MET A 263 4.12 16.94 23.77
C MET A 263 2.85 17.27 23.01
N HIS A 264 2.96 17.33 21.68
CA HIS A 264 1.80 17.40 20.78
C HIS A 264 1.63 16.05 20.09
N PHE A 265 0.49 15.42 20.29
CA PHE A 265 0.18 14.13 19.69
C PHE A 265 -0.93 14.29 18.64
N GLU A 266 -0.63 13.87 17.42
CA GLU A 266 -1.61 13.75 16.35
C GLU A 266 -2.03 12.29 16.18
N PRO A 267 -3.34 11.97 16.26
CA PRO A 267 -3.83 10.61 16.04
C PRO A 267 -3.49 10.10 14.63
N ALA A 268 -3.01 8.86 14.56
CA ALA A 268 -2.80 8.16 13.29
C ALA A 268 -4.09 7.48 12.82
N ALA A 269 -4.36 7.56 11.52
CA ALA A 269 -5.50 6.88 10.88
C ALA A 269 -5.01 5.74 9.99
N SER A 270 -5.86 4.72 9.86
CA SER A 270 -5.60 3.54 9.04
C SER A 270 -5.70 3.89 7.55
N GLN A 271 -4.63 3.67 6.80
CA GLN A 271 -4.63 3.81 5.34
C GLN A 271 -5.32 2.63 4.67
N THR A 272 -5.37 1.47 5.33
CA THR A 272 -6.05 0.27 4.81
C THR A 272 -7.55 0.47 4.58
N GLN A 273 -8.19 1.39 5.29
CA GLN A 273 -9.61 1.73 5.09
C GLN A 273 -9.87 2.44 3.76
N GLU A 274 -8.81 2.97 3.13
CA GLU A 274 -8.87 3.62 1.82
C GLU A 274 -8.53 2.68 0.67
N VAL A 275 -8.07 1.46 0.98
CA VAL A 275 -7.73 0.44 -0.02
C VAL A 275 -8.96 0.07 -0.83
N GLY A 276 -8.89 0.31 -2.15
CA GLY A 276 -9.99 0.15 -3.10
C GLY A 276 -10.69 1.45 -3.49
N LYS A 277 -10.32 2.59 -2.88
CA LYS A 277 -10.68 3.90 -3.41
C LYS A 277 -9.71 4.26 -4.53
N ILE A 278 -10.26 4.80 -5.62
CA ILE A 278 -9.49 5.20 -6.80
C ILE A 278 -8.34 6.15 -6.42
N GLY A 279 -8.61 7.18 -5.60
CA GLY A 279 -7.61 8.16 -5.20
C GLY A 279 -6.40 7.52 -4.50
N PHE A 280 -6.66 6.63 -3.54
CA PHE A 280 -5.62 5.88 -2.83
C PHE A 280 -4.81 4.99 -3.76
N ALA A 281 -5.46 4.23 -4.65
CA ALA A 281 -4.76 3.33 -5.59
C ALA A 281 -3.78 4.10 -6.49
N PHE A 282 -4.21 5.25 -7.03
CA PHE A 282 -3.34 6.09 -7.86
C PHE A 282 -2.22 6.75 -7.05
N GLU A 283 -2.52 7.32 -5.89
CA GLU A 283 -1.52 7.96 -5.05
C GLU A 283 -0.46 6.96 -4.58
N HIS A 284 -0.89 5.79 -4.11
CA HIS A 284 0.02 4.72 -3.70
C HIS A 284 0.88 4.24 -4.89
N ALA A 285 0.29 4.15 -6.10
CA ALA A 285 1.01 3.73 -7.31
C ALA A 285 2.07 4.73 -7.74
N VAL A 286 1.77 6.03 -7.68
CA VAL A 286 2.70 7.10 -8.05
C VAL A 286 3.85 7.20 -7.04
N LYS A 287 3.55 7.14 -5.74
CA LYS A 287 4.56 7.22 -4.68
C LYS A 287 5.50 6.00 -4.67
N ASN A 288 4.98 4.82 -5.01
CA ASN A 288 5.71 3.56 -4.96
C ASN A 288 5.94 2.95 -6.35
N PHE A 289 6.12 3.79 -7.38
CA PHE A 289 6.18 3.30 -8.76
C PHE A 289 7.35 2.32 -8.96
N GLY A 290 7.02 1.09 -9.35
CA GLY A 290 7.98 0.00 -9.55
C GLY A 290 7.48 -1.00 -10.58
N MET A 291 8.13 -2.17 -10.63
CA MET A 291 7.87 -3.16 -11.68
C MET A 291 6.44 -3.71 -11.64
N TYR A 292 5.90 -3.96 -10.45
CA TYR A 292 4.53 -4.47 -10.29
C TYR A 292 3.48 -3.44 -10.71
N GLN A 293 3.67 -2.18 -10.32
CA GLN A 293 2.77 -1.08 -10.69
C GLN A 293 2.78 -0.86 -12.20
N PHE A 294 3.95 -0.95 -12.83
CA PHE A 294 4.08 -0.91 -14.28
C PHE A 294 3.36 -2.07 -14.97
N VAL A 295 3.48 -3.30 -14.46
CA VAL A 295 2.78 -4.46 -15.04
C VAL A 295 1.26 -4.31 -14.93
N VAL A 296 0.75 -3.83 -13.78
CA VAL A 296 -0.68 -3.55 -13.61
C VAL A 296 -1.13 -2.46 -14.60
N LEU A 297 -0.38 -1.37 -14.70
CA LEU A 297 -0.66 -0.27 -15.63
C LEU A 297 -0.70 -0.76 -17.09
N ALA A 298 0.32 -1.51 -17.51
CA ALA A 298 0.41 -2.08 -18.86
C ALA A 298 -0.74 -3.06 -19.14
N GLY A 299 -1.11 -3.87 -18.15
CA GLY A 299 -2.26 -4.76 -18.21
C GLY A 299 -3.57 -4.02 -18.45
N CYS A 300 -3.81 -2.93 -17.72
CA CYS A 300 -4.99 -2.06 -17.93
C CYS A 300 -4.98 -1.40 -19.32
N ILE A 301 -3.84 -0.87 -19.76
CA ILE A 301 -3.72 -0.26 -21.08
C ILE A 301 -4.03 -1.28 -22.18
N LEU A 302 -3.48 -2.48 -22.06
CA LEU A 302 -3.74 -3.56 -23.00
C LEU A 302 -5.23 -3.90 -23.01
N LEU A 303 -5.84 -4.06 -21.84
CA LEU A 303 -7.25 -4.40 -21.71
C LEU A 303 -8.15 -3.36 -22.40
N ASP A 304 -7.99 -2.08 -22.08
CA ASP A 304 -8.93 -1.02 -22.48
C ASP A 304 -8.69 -0.50 -23.90
N PHE A 305 -7.46 -0.51 -24.40
CA PHE A 305 -7.10 0.19 -25.64
C PHE A 305 -6.68 -0.73 -26.78
N VAL A 306 -6.27 -1.99 -26.52
CA VAL A 306 -5.72 -2.85 -27.59
C VAL A 306 -6.74 -3.17 -28.67
N ILE A 307 -8.02 -3.32 -28.33
CA ILE A 307 -9.05 -3.71 -29.30
C ILE A 307 -9.24 -2.65 -30.38
N VAL A 308 -9.20 -1.38 -30.03
CA VAL A 308 -9.29 -0.30 -31.02
C VAL A 308 -8.08 -0.28 -31.93
N ILE A 309 -6.88 -0.48 -31.38
CA ILE A 309 -5.66 -0.59 -32.20
C ILE A 309 -5.79 -1.75 -33.19
N ILE A 310 -6.25 -2.92 -32.74
CA ILE A 310 -6.44 -4.10 -33.59
C ILE A 310 -7.49 -3.83 -34.68
N ILE A 311 -8.63 -3.23 -34.37
CA ILE A 311 -9.64 -2.85 -35.37
C ILE A 311 -9.05 -1.88 -36.41
N LEU A 312 -8.27 -0.91 -35.95
CA LEU A 312 -7.58 0.07 -36.80
C LEU A 312 -6.39 -0.49 -37.59
N LEU A 313 -5.91 -1.70 -37.30
CA LEU A 313 -4.87 -2.35 -38.10
C LEU A 313 -5.45 -3.42 -39.04
N VAL A 314 -6.34 -4.28 -38.53
CA VAL A 314 -6.85 -5.45 -39.26
C VAL A 314 -7.93 -5.09 -40.27
N THR A 315 -8.77 -4.10 -39.98
CA THR A 315 -9.92 -3.76 -40.85
C THR A 315 -9.45 -2.97 -42.08
N SER A 316 -9.27 -3.59 -43.24
CA SER A 316 -8.96 -2.84 -44.47
C SER A 316 -10.25 -2.41 -45.18
N PRO A 317 -10.32 -1.21 -45.78
CA PRO A 317 -11.46 -0.84 -46.61
C PRO A 317 -11.61 -1.83 -47.77
N ASP A 318 -12.85 -2.24 -48.07
CA ASP A 318 -13.13 -3.09 -49.23
C ASP A 318 -12.72 -2.33 -50.50
N SER A 319 -11.58 -2.70 -51.07
CA SER A 319 -11.10 -2.21 -52.36
C SER A 319 -11.87 -2.90 -53.48
N GLY A 320 -13.14 -2.52 -53.63
CA GLY A 320 -14.10 -3.24 -54.47
C GLY A 320 -15.11 -2.37 -55.21
N ARG A 321 -14.71 -1.26 -55.85
CA ARG A 321 -15.23 -0.80 -57.16
C ARG A 321 -14.66 0.56 -57.60
N ASN A 322 -14.27 0.60 -58.88
CA ASN A 322 -13.85 1.74 -59.72
C ASN A 322 -12.40 2.23 -59.65
N SER A 323 -11.50 1.42 -60.19
CA SER A 323 -10.30 1.91 -60.90
C SER A 323 -10.30 1.40 -62.34
N GLY A 324 -11.12 2.02 -63.20
CA GLY A 324 -10.96 1.96 -64.65
C GLY A 324 -9.75 2.79 -65.11
N GLY A 325 -8.58 2.54 -64.53
CA GLY A 325 -7.34 3.28 -64.78
C GLY A 325 -6.28 2.35 -65.33
N SER A 326 -6.18 2.29 -66.66
CA SER A 326 -5.08 1.68 -67.40
C SER A 326 -3.72 2.02 -66.78
N VAL A 327 -2.96 0.98 -66.41
CA VAL A 327 -1.59 1.05 -65.86
C VAL A 327 -0.54 1.35 -66.95
N PHE A 328 -0.96 1.66 -68.19
CA PHE A 328 -0.07 2.12 -69.24
C PHE A 328 -0.45 3.51 -69.74
N ARG A 329 0.08 4.55 -69.07
CA ARG A 329 0.39 5.84 -69.69
C ARG A 329 1.55 6.50 -68.95
N ASN A 330 2.76 6.12 -69.34
CA ASN A 330 3.93 6.99 -69.21
C ASN A 330 3.67 8.25 -70.02
N LYS A 331 3.40 9.38 -69.36
CA LYS A 331 3.52 10.70 -70.00
C LYS A 331 4.69 11.43 -69.35
N ARG A 332 5.88 11.21 -69.93
CA ARG A 332 7.05 12.08 -69.82
C ARG A 332 6.60 13.53 -70.03
N SER A 333 6.91 14.42 -69.09
CA SER A 333 6.92 15.86 -69.32
C SER A 333 8.08 16.19 -70.27
N GLY A 334 7.77 16.43 -71.54
CA GLY A 334 8.68 17.05 -72.49
C GLY A 334 8.15 18.43 -72.84
N ASN A 335 8.85 19.48 -72.39
CA ASN A 335 8.64 20.84 -72.88
C ASN A 335 9.09 20.90 -74.33
N THR A 336 8.16 21.13 -75.25
CA THR A 336 8.48 21.48 -76.63
C THR A 336 8.56 23.01 -76.73
N LEU A 337 9.78 23.52 -76.93
CA LEU A 337 10.03 24.89 -77.37
C LEU A 337 9.70 24.97 -78.87
N ILE A 338 8.79 25.86 -79.24
CA ILE A 338 8.52 26.21 -80.65
C ILE A 338 9.35 27.46 -80.98
N PRO A 339 10.23 27.45 -81.99
CA PRO A 339 10.84 28.67 -82.49
C PRO A 339 9.87 29.39 -83.45
N ASN A 340 9.67 30.68 -83.22
CA ASN A 340 8.97 31.57 -84.16
C ASN A 340 9.77 31.68 -85.46
N SER A 341 9.06 31.58 -86.59
CA SER A 341 9.49 32.11 -87.89
C SER A 341 8.90 33.49 -88.09
#